data_AF-A0A1G8A8Z2-F1
#
_entry.id   AF-A0A1G8A8Z2-F1
#
_cell.length_a   1.000
_cell.length_b   1.000
_cell.length_c   1.000
_cell.angle_alpha   90.00
_cell.angle_beta   90.00
_cell.angle_gamma   90.00
#
_symmetry.space_group_name_H-M   'P 1'
#
loop_
_entity.id
_entity.type
_entity.pdbx_description
1 polymer ?
#
loop_
_entity_poly.entity_id
_entity_poly.type
_entity_poly.pdbx_seq_one_letter_code
_entity_poly.pdbx_strand_id
1 'polypeptide(L)' 'MPHITIQHFPLDLGPEQRRRLADTLTALVVEQFGTYEGAVSIALEPVEPGDWTATVYEPRIAGRPDELIKTPEYRS' A
#
# COMPACT_ATOMS: atom_id res chain seq x y z
N MET A 1 7.40 8.99 -11.58
CA MET A 1 8.07 8.25 -10.49
C MET A 1 7.00 7.82 -9.50
N PRO A 2 6.45 6.61 -9.64
CA PRO A 2 5.38 6.11 -8.78
C PRO A 2 5.86 5.81 -7.35
N HIS A 3 4.99 6.08 -6.37
CA HIS A 3 5.19 5.67 -4.98
C HIS A 3 3.98 4.87 -4.49
N ILE A 4 4.24 3.75 -3.82
CA ILE A 4 3.22 2.94 -3.16
C ILE A 4 3.49 2.96 -1.65
N THR A 5 2.46 3.27 -0.87
CA THR A 5 2.47 3.06 0.59
C THR A 5 1.48 1.97 0.93
N ILE A 6 1.93 0.94 1.65
CA ILE A 6 1.08 -0.15 2.13
C ILE A 6 0.96 -0.01 3.64
N GLN A 7 -0.19 0.49 4.09
CA GLN A 7 -0.55 0.51 5.51
C GLN A 7 -1.29 -0.79 5.84
N HIS A 8 -0.84 -1.50 6.87
CA HIS A 8 -1.37 -2.82 7.20
C HIS A 8 -1.31 -3.09 8.71
N PHE A 9 -2.09 -4.03 9.22
CA PHE A 9 -1.92 -4.51 10.60
C PHE A 9 -0.56 -5.20 10.79
N PRO A 10 0.03 -5.16 11.99
CA PRO A 10 1.34 -5.77 12.23
C PRO A 10 1.38 -7.21 11.72
N LEU A 11 2.34 -7.47 10.85
CA LEU A 11 2.58 -8.77 10.24
C LEU A 11 4.08 -8.97 10.13
N ASP A 12 4.57 -10.10 10.65
CA ASP A 12 5.98 -10.45 10.50
C ASP A 12 6.26 -10.96 9.09
N LEU A 13 6.68 -10.05 8.23
CA LEU A 13 7.11 -10.36 6.86
C LEU A 13 8.62 -10.64 6.86
N GLY A 14 8.97 -11.91 6.64
CA GLY A 14 10.36 -12.33 6.48
C GLY A 14 11.03 -11.68 5.25
N PRO A 15 12.37 -11.63 5.19
CA PRO A 15 13.10 -10.95 4.11
C PRO A 15 12.71 -11.42 2.71
N GLU A 16 12.50 -12.73 2.53
CA GLU A 16 12.09 -13.33 1.26
C GLU A 16 10.68 -12.92 0.84
N GLN A 17 9.75 -12.77 1.78
CA GLN A 17 8.39 -12.30 1.49
C GLN A 17 8.40 -10.81 1.13
N ARG A 18 9.19 -9.99 1.84
CA ARG A 18 9.36 -8.57 1.54
C ARG A 18 9.93 -8.36 0.14
N ARG A 19 10.97 -9.12 -0.23
CA ARG A 19 11.56 -9.06 -1.58
C ARG A 19 10.54 -9.44 -2.65
N ARG A 20 9.87 -10.60 -2.50
CA ARG A 20 8.84 -11.02 -3.48
C ARG A 20 7.73 -9.99 -3.63
N LEU A 21 7.26 -9.38 -2.54
CA LEU A 21 6.25 -8.33 -2.57
C LEU A 21 6.74 -7.10 -3.35
N ALA A 22 7.97 -6.64 -3.07
CA ALA A 22 8.56 -5.48 -3.74
C ALA A 22 8.75 -5.73 -5.24
N ASP A 23 9.29 -6.89 -5.62
CA ASP A 23 9.56 -7.24 -7.02
C ASP A 23 8.25 -7.34 -7.82
N THR A 24 7.24 -8.01 -7.25
CA THR A 24 5.94 -8.21 -7.91
C THR A 24 5.22 -6.89 -8.15
N LEU A 25 5.18 -6.01 -7.13
CA LEU A 25 4.52 -4.71 -7.26
C LEU A 25 5.27 -3.77 -8.20
N THR A 26 6.60 -3.79 -8.16
CA THR A 26 7.43 -2.98 -9.06
C THR A 26 7.19 -3.36 -10.51
N ALA A 27 7.19 -4.66 -10.84
CA ALA A 27 6.93 -5.14 -12.19
C ALA A 27 5.55 -4.69 -12.70
N LEU A 28 4.51 -4.85 -11.88
CA LEU A 28 3.14 -4.42 -12.22
C LEU A 28 3.07 -2.91 -12.48
N VAL A 29 3.68 -2.09 -11.62
CA VAL A 29 3.67 -0.63 -11.79
C VAL A 29 4.45 -0.22 -13.02
N VAL A 30 5.62 -0.83 -13.28
CA VAL A 30 6.42 -0.57 -14.48
C VAL A 30 5.59 -0.82 -15.74
N GLU A 31 4.89 -1.94 -15.81
CA GLU A 31 4.02 -2.29 -16.94
C GLU A 31 2.88 -1.30 -17.13
N GLN A 32 2.11 -1.01 -16.07
CA GLN A 32 0.90 -0.17 -16.18
C GLN A 32 1.22 1.32 -16.40
N PHE A 33 2.32 1.82 -15.85
CA PHE A 33 2.70 3.24 -15.93
C PHE A 33 3.72 3.55 -17.03
N GLY A 34 4.23 2.54 -17.75
CA GLY A 34 5.25 2.72 -18.79
C GLY A 34 6.53 3.38 -18.24
N THR A 35 6.94 3.00 -17.03
CA THR A 35 8.10 3.59 -16.34
C THR A 35 9.27 2.58 -16.24
N TYR A 36 10.30 2.86 -15.44
CA TYR A 36 11.43 1.95 -15.20
C TYR A 36 11.52 1.59 -13.71
N GLU A 37 12.16 0.45 -13.39
CA GLU A 37 12.19 -0.11 -12.03
C GLU A 37 12.69 0.90 -10.97
N GLY A 38 13.80 1.59 -11.26
CA GLY A 38 14.38 2.58 -10.37
C GLY A 38 13.54 3.85 -10.13
N ALA A 39 12.40 4.01 -10.83
CA ALA A 39 11.45 5.09 -10.60
C ALA A 39 10.33 4.71 -9.61
N VAL A 40 10.26 3.45 -9.19
CA VAL A 40 9.24 2.93 -8.28
C VAL A 40 9.80 2.83 -6.87
N SER A 41 9.03 3.29 -5.89
CA SER A 41 9.36 3.17 -4.47
C SER A 41 8.17 2.64 -3.69
N ILE A 42 8.44 1.81 -2.66
CA ILE A 42 7.41 1.13 -1.87
C ILE A 42 7.74 1.28 -0.38
N ALA A 43 6.79 1.78 0.41
CA ALA A 43 6.85 1.83 1.86
C ALA A 43 5.89 0.80 2.47
N LEU A 44 6.34 0.09 3.53
CA LEU A 44 5.51 -0.77 4.36
C LEU A 44 5.36 -0.13 5.74
N GLU A 45 4.11 0.15 6.15
CA GLU A 45 3.80 0.86 7.38
C GLU A 45 2.83 0.02 8.24
N PRO A 46 3.32 -0.67 9.28
CA PRO A 46 2.46 -1.35 10.22
C PRO A 46 1.69 -0.32 11.07
N VAL A 47 0.39 -0.54 11.23
CA VAL A 47 -0.54 0.27 12.03
C VAL A 47 -1.30 -0.65 12.96
N GLU A 48 -1.25 -0.41 14.27
CA GLU A 48 -1.99 -1.20 15.23
C GLU A 48 -3.51 -1.15 14.98
N PRO A 49 -4.25 -2.24 15.21
CA PRO A 49 -5.70 -2.26 14.95
C PRO A 49 -6.48 -1.16 15.69
N GLY A 50 -6.04 -0.80 16.90
CA GLY A 50 -6.66 0.27 17.69
C GLY A 50 -6.51 1.67 17.08
N ASP A 51 -5.49 1.87 16.24
CA ASP A 51 -5.16 3.15 15.61
C ASP A 51 -5.64 3.22 14.15
N TRP A 52 -6.21 2.12 13.61
CA TRP A 52 -6.55 2.00 12.19
C TRP A 52 -7.55 3.05 11.72
N THR A 53 -8.60 3.29 12.51
CA THR A 53 -9.65 4.25 12.15
C THR A 53 -9.07 5.63 11.93
N ALA A 54 -8.33 6.14 12.93
CA ALA A 54 -7.77 7.49 12.93
C ALA A 54 -6.60 7.64 11.95
N THR A 55 -5.81 6.58 11.74
CA THR A 55 -4.58 6.65 10.93
C THR A 55 -4.82 6.35 9.45
N VAL A 56 -5.76 5.46 9.14
CA VAL A 56 -5.97 4.94 7.78
C VAL A 56 -7.41 5.16 7.31
N TYR A 57 -8.40 4.63 8.04
CA TYR A 57 -9.77 4.62 7.52
C TYR A 57 -10.32 6.03 7.28
N GLU A 58 -10.31 6.89 8.29
CA GLU A 58 -10.81 8.26 8.17
C GLU A 58 -10.01 9.09 7.14
N PRO A 59 -8.66 9.23 7.24
CA PRO A 59 -7.93 10.15 6.37
C PRO A 59 -7.63 9.60 4.97
N ARG A 60 -7.58 8.28 4.78
CA ARG A 60 -7.15 7.66 3.50
C ARG A 60 -8.26 6.93 2.76
N ILE A 61 -9.31 6.47 3.45
CA ILE A 61 -10.40 5.70 2.84
C ILE A 61 -11.67 6.56 2.77
N ALA A 62 -12.27 6.88 3.92
CA ALA A 62 -13.51 7.63 3.99
C ALA A 62 -13.35 9.09 3.56
N GLY A 63 -12.21 9.71 3.87
CA GLY A 63 -11.92 11.10 3.52
C GLY A 63 -11.45 11.32 2.08
N ARG A 64 -11.20 10.26 1.31
CA ARG A 64 -10.67 10.34 -0.06
C ARG A 64 -11.31 9.32 -1.02
N PRO A 65 -12.64 9.19 -1.06
CA PRO A 65 -13.29 8.15 -1.84
C PRO A 65 -12.97 8.23 -3.34
N ASP A 66 -12.79 9.43 -3.87
CA ASP A 66 -12.49 9.66 -5.29
C ASP A 66 -11.05 9.25 -5.69
N GLU A 67 -10.14 9.10 -4.73
CA GLU A 67 -8.77 8.62 -4.97
C GLU A 67 -8.69 7.07 -4.94
N LEU A 68 -9.75 6.38 -4.50
CA LEU A 68 -9.77 4.93 -4.40
C LEU A 68 -10.12 4.27 -5.74
N ILE A 69 -9.15 3.59 -6.35
CA ILE A 69 -9.40 2.69 -7.48
C ILE A 69 -10.02 1.34 -7.05
N LYS A 70 -10.05 1.07 -5.73
CA LYS A 70 -10.67 -0.11 -5.11
C LYS A 70 -11.13 0.22 -3.68
N THR A 71 -12.42 0.05 -3.43
CA THR A 71 -13.06 0.31 -2.11
C THR A 71 -13.01 -0.93 -1.22
N PRO A 72 -12.84 -0.79 0.11
CA PRO A 72 -12.99 -1.93 1.04
C PRO A 72 -14.45 -2.34 1.24
N GLU A 73 -14.66 -3.60 1.62
CA GLU A 73 -15.99 -4.12 1.99
C GLU A 73 -16.34 -3.89 3.47
N TYR A 74 -15.38 -3.44 4.28
CA TYR A 74 -15.57 -3.14 5.70
C TYR A 74 -15.85 -1.65 5.94
N ARG A 75 -16.46 -1.37 7.08
CA ARG A 75 -16.57 -0.02 7.65
C ARG A 75 -15.93 -0.05 9.03
N SER A 76 -15.15 0.98 9.33
CA SER A 76 -14.45 1.13 10.60
C SER A 76 -15.21 2.02 11.57
#